data_AF-E0XPU2-F1
#
_entry.id   AF-E0XPU2-F1
#
_cell.length_a   1.000
_cell.length_b   1.000
_cell.length_c   1.000
_cell.angle_alpha   90.00
_cell.angle_beta   90.00
_cell.angle_gamma   90.00
#
_symmetry.space_group_name_H-M   'P 1'
#
loop_
_entity.id
_entity.type
_entity.pdbx_description
1 polymer ?
#
loop_
_entity_poly.entity_id
_entity_poly.type
_entity_poly.pdbx_seq_one_letter_code
_entity_poly.pdbx_strand_id
1 'polypeptide(L)'
;MQGAGIDAVPAEHPQLETWRQNFKGVSVDHEATGFTFFGAIDDLWLGRDGKYLVCDYKATSKNGEVSLDADWQISYKRQMEIYQWLLRRNGLEVNDRGWFVYCNGRRDLADFNERIEFKVRLLPYDGNDEWVEAALKDAAATLHKEELPGPGPDCEYCRYRREAAERERGALD
;
A
#
# COMPACT_ATOMS: atom_id res chain seq x y z
N MET A 1 6.68 16.55 -12.78
CA MET A 1 5.21 16.61 -12.78
C MET A 1 4.66 17.32 -14.03
N GLN A 2 5.05 18.57 -14.32
CA GLN A 2 4.63 19.27 -15.56
C GLN A 2 4.97 18.55 -16.87
N GLY A 3 6.14 17.93 -16.98
CA GLY A 3 6.51 17.14 -18.18
C GLY A 3 5.73 15.84 -18.38
N ALA A 4 4.91 15.43 -17.40
CA ALA A 4 4.10 14.22 -17.46
C ALA A 4 2.58 14.50 -17.48
N GLY A 5 2.19 15.77 -17.66
CA GLY A 5 0.77 16.18 -17.71
C GLY A 5 0.03 16.12 -16.37
N ILE A 6 0.76 16.02 -15.26
CA ILE A 6 0.16 16.02 -13.91
C ILE A 6 0.19 17.45 -13.37
N ASP A 7 -1.00 17.99 -13.11
CA ASP A 7 -1.19 19.35 -12.61
C ASP A 7 -1.18 19.42 -11.09
N ALA A 8 -0.04 19.02 -10.51
CA ALA A 8 0.21 19.02 -9.08
C ALA A 8 1.67 19.41 -8.78
N VAL A 9 1.92 19.81 -7.54
CA VAL A 9 3.27 20.10 -7.00
C VAL A 9 3.53 19.22 -5.78
N PRO A 10 4.80 18.98 -5.38
CA PRO A 10 5.09 18.36 -4.08
C PRO A 10 4.37 19.13 -2.96
N ALA A 11 3.69 18.41 -2.07
CA ALA A 11 2.99 19.03 -0.96
C ALA A 11 3.98 19.45 0.13
N GLU A 12 3.89 20.70 0.58
CA GLU A 12 4.56 21.14 1.80
C GLU A 12 3.57 20.99 2.97
N HIS A 13 3.72 19.92 3.76
CA HIS A 13 2.88 19.67 4.92
C HIS A 13 3.74 19.44 6.18
N PRO A 14 3.46 20.10 7.32
CA PRO A 14 4.28 19.98 8.53
C PRO A 14 4.41 18.56 9.08
N GLN A 15 3.42 17.69 8.81
CA GLN A 15 3.43 16.31 9.25
C GLN A 15 4.05 15.32 8.24
N LEU A 16 4.37 15.74 7.01
CA LEU A 16 4.81 14.83 5.95
C LEU A 16 6.03 14.00 6.34
N GLU A 17 7.01 14.62 6.99
CA GLU A 17 8.21 13.92 7.47
C GLU A 17 7.91 12.88 8.55
N THR A 18 6.86 13.08 9.36
CA THR A 18 6.38 12.08 10.31
C THR A 18 5.63 10.96 9.59
N TRP A 19 4.76 11.33 8.63
CA TRP A 19 3.95 10.39 7.87
C TRP A 19 4.76 9.45 6.97
N ARG A 20 5.99 9.82 6.62
CA ARG A 20 6.95 8.96 5.91
C ARG A 20 7.69 7.94 6.81
N GLN A 21 7.57 8.03 8.13
CA GLN A 21 8.29 7.14 9.05
C GLN A 21 7.51 5.83 9.29
N ASN A 22 8.14 4.69 9.00
CA ASN A 22 7.53 3.35 9.09
C ASN A 22 6.88 2.98 10.44
N PHE A 23 7.34 3.58 11.55
CA PHE A 23 6.84 3.31 12.90
C PHE A 23 5.94 4.42 13.46
N LYS A 24 5.61 5.43 12.65
CA LYS A 24 4.67 6.50 13.01
C LYS A 24 3.57 6.59 11.96
N GLY A 25 3.96 6.85 10.72
CA GLY A 25 3.03 6.94 9.59
C GLY A 25 1.95 8.00 9.78
N VAL A 26 0.99 8.01 8.86
CA VAL A 26 -0.31 8.61 9.10
C VAL A 26 -1.04 7.68 10.07
N SER A 27 -1.42 8.18 11.25
CA SER A 27 -2.06 7.39 12.31
C SER A 27 -3.47 7.88 12.60
N VAL A 28 -4.36 6.96 12.94
CA VAL A 28 -5.73 7.23 13.38
C VAL A 28 -6.03 6.34 14.58
N ASP A 29 -6.28 6.96 15.73
CA ASP A 29 -6.85 6.29 16.88
C ASP A 29 -8.35 6.05 16.62
N HIS A 30 -8.72 4.79 16.38
CA HIS A 30 -10.05 4.42 15.94
C HIS A 30 -10.90 3.91 17.12
N GLU A 31 -11.56 4.86 17.79
CA GLU A 31 -12.35 4.66 19.01
C GLU A 31 -13.31 3.46 18.92
N ALA A 32 -14.03 3.31 17.80
CA ALA A 32 -15.01 2.24 17.62
C ALA A 32 -14.42 0.83 17.72
N THR A 33 -13.11 0.68 17.49
CA THR A 33 -12.41 -0.61 17.58
C THR A 33 -11.39 -0.67 18.71
N GLY A 34 -11.04 0.46 19.33
CA GLY A 34 -9.96 0.54 20.32
C GLY A 34 -8.53 0.35 19.76
N PHE A 35 -8.37 0.28 18.43
CA PHE A 35 -7.06 0.15 17.78
C PHE A 35 -6.57 1.47 17.20
N THR A 36 -5.25 1.62 17.11
CA THR A 36 -4.60 2.62 16.28
C THR A 36 -4.25 2.00 14.94
N PHE A 37 -4.80 2.55 13.86
CA PHE A 37 -4.43 2.17 12.49
C PHE A 37 -3.41 3.17 11.96
N PHE A 38 -2.33 2.66 11.36
CA PHE A 38 -1.29 3.52 10.81
C PHE A 38 -0.65 2.93 9.55
N GLY A 39 -0.11 3.82 8.73
CA GLY A 39 0.62 3.45 7.53
C GLY A 39 1.57 4.56 7.09
N ALA A 40 2.78 4.20 6.66
CA ALA A 40 3.74 5.16 6.15
C ALA A 40 3.53 5.37 4.65
N ILE A 41 3.36 6.62 4.25
CA ILE A 41 3.24 7.04 2.85
C ILE A 41 4.61 7.42 2.30
N ASP A 42 4.83 7.25 0.99
CA ASP A 42 6.07 7.72 0.38
C ASP A 42 6.04 9.23 0.15
N ASP A 43 4.94 9.76 -0.40
CA ASP A 43 4.86 11.16 -0.80
C ASP A 43 3.42 11.68 -0.91
N LEU A 44 3.29 13.01 -0.86
CA LEU A 44 2.04 13.72 -1.11
C LEU A 44 2.28 14.83 -2.11
N TRP A 45 1.37 14.95 -3.07
CA TRP A 45 1.33 16.08 -3.98
C TRP A 45 0.08 16.91 -3.69
N LEU A 46 0.13 18.20 -4.00
CA LEU A 46 -0.98 19.13 -3.89
C LEU A 46 -1.45 19.50 -5.30
N GLY A 47 -2.70 19.17 -5.61
CA GLY A 47 -3.35 19.53 -6.86
C GLY A 47 -3.71 21.02 -6.89
N ARG A 48 -3.93 21.58 -8.08
CA ARG A 48 -4.41 22.97 -8.21
C ARG A 48 -5.80 23.22 -7.63
N ASP A 49 -6.59 22.16 -7.50
CA ASP A 49 -7.88 22.18 -6.82
C ASP A 49 -7.76 22.25 -5.29
N GLY A 50 -6.53 22.25 -4.76
CA GLY A 50 -6.26 22.28 -3.32
C GLY A 50 -6.35 20.91 -2.64
N LYS A 51 -6.62 19.84 -3.39
CA LYS A 51 -6.71 18.48 -2.84
C LYS A 51 -5.36 17.80 -2.86
N TYR A 52 -5.09 17.00 -1.83
CA TYR A 52 -3.89 16.18 -1.76
C TYR A 52 -4.05 14.92 -2.62
N LEU A 53 -2.98 14.54 -3.31
CA LEU A 53 -2.87 13.29 -4.06
C LEU A 53 -1.82 12.42 -3.38
N VAL A 54 -2.20 11.19 -3.07
CA VAL A 54 -1.26 10.19 -2.54
C VAL A 54 -0.38 9.70 -3.67
N CYS A 55 0.93 9.67 -3.42
CA CYS A 55 1.93 9.21 -4.37
C CYS A 55 2.78 8.11 -3.74
N ASP A 56 2.85 6.97 -4.41
CA ASP A 56 3.54 5.77 -3.94
C ASP A 56 4.59 5.32 -4.96
N TYR A 57 5.81 5.07 -4.49
CA TYR A 57 6.97 4.78 -5.32
C TYR A 57 7.23 3.29 -5.35
N LYS A 58 7.15 2.69 -6.54
CA LYS A 58 7.41 1.26 -6.74
C LYS A 58 8.63 1.07 -7.63
N ALA A 59 9.51 0.16 -7.24
CA ALA A 59 10.67 -0.22 -8.04
C ALA A 59 10.61 -1.71 -8.39
N THR A 60 10.90 -2.06 -9.65
CA THR A 60 11.04 -3.44 -10.09
C THR A 60 12.08 -3.56 -11.19
N SER A 61 12.37 -4.77 -11.63
CA SER A 61 13.17 -5.04 -12.82
C SER A 61 12.54 -6.22 -13.56
N LYS A 62 11.75 -5.93 -14.61
CA LYS A 62 11.10 -6.95 -15.44
C LYS A 62 11.17 -6.59 -16.92
N ASN A 63 11.15 -7.62 -17.76
CA ASN A 63 11.02 -7.43 -19.21
C ASN A 63 9.61 -6.88 -19.53
N GLY A 64 9.54 -5.85 -20.37
CA GLY A 64 8.27 -5.23 -20.79
C GLY A 64 7.80 -4.06 -19.90
N GLU A 65 6.54 -3.68 -20.07
CA GLU A 65 5.95 -2.51 -19.40
C GLU A 65 5.44 -2.85 -17.98
N VAL A 66 5.46 -1.84 -17.11
CA VAL A 66 4.84 -1.88 -15.78
C VAL A 66 3.38 -1.44 -15.89
N SER A 67 2.48 -2.19 -15.26
CA SER A 67 1.05 -1.88 -15.13
C SER A 67 0.57 -2.29 -13.73
N LEU A 68 -0.72 -2.02 -13.45
CA LEU A 68 -1.42 -2.33 -12.20
C LEU A 68 -2.47 -3.46 -12.37
N ASP A 69 -2.31 -4.30 -13.40
CA ASP A 69 -3.31 -5.30 -13.82
C ASP A 69 -3.05 -6.72 -13.33
N ALA A 70 -1.89 -6.99 -12.75
CA ALA A 70 -1.59 -8.33 -12.24
C ALA A 70 -2.35 -8.60 -10.93
N ASP A 71 -2.80 -9.84 -10.71
CA ASP A 71 -3.65 -10.21 -9.58
C ASP A 71 -3.09 -9.79 -8.21
N TRP A 72 -1.77 -9.92 -8.03
CA TRP A 72 -1.10 -9.53 -6.78
C TRP A 72 -1.04 -8.01 -6.55
N GLN A 73 -1.23 -7.20 -7.60
CA GLN A 73 -1.20 -5.73 -7.53
C GLN A 73 -2.48 -5.15 -6.93
N ILE A 74 -3.51 -5.97 -6.66
CA ILE A 74 -4.64 -5.58 -5.83
C ILE A 74 -4.18 -5.09 -4.45
N SER A 75 -3.07 -5.63 -3.93
CA SER A 75 -2.49 -5.18 -2.67
C SER A 75 -2.01 -3.73 -2.73
N TYR A 76 -1.47 -3.28 -3.86
CA TYR A 76 -1.05 -1.88 -4.05
C TYR A 76 -2.24 -0.93 -4.13
N LYS A 77 -3.32 -1.36 -4.79
CA LYS A 77 -4.58 -0.60 -4.85
C LYS A 77 -5.17 -0.41 -3.45
N ARG A 78 -5.26 -1.50 -2.68
CA ARG A 78 -5.73 -1.45 -1.28
C ARG A 78 -4.82 -0.60 -0.38
N GLN A 79 -3.51 -0.67 -0.59
CA GLN A 79 -2.55 0.18 0.13
C GLN A 79 -2.82 1.66 -0.13
N MET A 80 -3.01 2.05 -1.40
CA MET A 80 -3.36 3.43 -1.77
C MET A 80 -4.67 3.88 -1.10
N GLU A 81 -5.70 3.04 -1.12
CA GLU A 81 -7.02 3.33 -0.52
C GLU A 81 -6.95 3.49 0.99
N ILE A 82 -6.16 2.66 1.69
CA ILE A 82 -5.93 2.80 3.13
C ILE A 82 -5.20 4.12 3.44
N TYR A 83 -4.22 4.52 2.62
CA TYR A 83 -3.54 5.81 2.82
C TYR A 83 -4.50 6.99 2.62
N GLN A 84 -5.33 6.95 1.58
CA GLN A 84 -6.36 7.96 1.35
C GLN A 84 -7.32 8.03 2.55
N TRP A 85 -7.78 6.89 3.06
CA TRP A 85 -8.62 6.82 4.26
C TRP A 85 -7.94 7.44 5.48
N LEU A 86 -6.69 7.04 5.78
CA LEU A 86 -5.94 7.56 6.93
C LEU A 86 -5.77 9.09 6.87
N LEU A 87 -5.45 9.63 5.69
CA LEU A 87 -5.26 11.07 5.49
C LEU A 87 -6.59 11.84 5.58
N ARG A 88 -7.67 11.31 5.02
CA ARG A 88 -9.03 11.90 5.18
C ARG A 88 -9.45 11.91 6.64
N ARG A 89 -9.17 10.85 7.40
CA ARG A 89 -9.41 10.79 8.85
C ARG A 89 -8.53 11.75 9.65
N ASN A 90 -7.41 12.20 9.08
CA ASN A 90 -6.56 13.27 9.62
C ASN A 90 -6.99 14.67 9.15
N GLY A 91 -8.17 14.80 8.51
CA GLY A 91 -8.77 16.09 8.14
C GLY A 91 -8.29 16.68 6.82
N LEU A 92 -7.55 15.93 6.01
CA LEU A 92 -7.13 16.39 4.69
C LEU A 92 -8.21 16.16 3.63
N GLU A 93 -8.36 17.11 2.72
CA GLU A 93 -9.10 16.89 1.48
C GLU A 93 -8.21 16.11 0.50
N VAL A 94 -8.50 14.83 0.33
CA VAL A 94 -7.72 13.93 -0.52
C VAL A 94 -8.49 13.59 -1.79
N ASN A 95 -7.83 13.68 -2.93
CA ASN A 95 -8.36 13.28 -4.23
C ASN A 95 -8.41 11.74 -4.34
N ASP A 96 -9.48 11.21 -4.92
CA ASP A 96 -9.61 9.76 -5.18
C ASP A 96 -8.51 9.26 -6.12
N ARG A 97 -8.02 10.13 -7.00
CA ARG A 97 -6.85 9.85 -7.84
C ARG A 97 -5.56 9.89 -7.04
N GLY A 98 -4.91 8.74 -6.95
CA GLY A 98 -3.50 8.58 -6.55
C GLY A 98 -2.60 8.26 -7.74
N TRP A 99 -1.29 8.29 -7.49
CA TRP A 99 -0.28 8.01 -8.50
C TRP A 99 0.74 6.99 -8.01
N PHE A 100 1.04 6.01 -8.85
CA PHE A 100 2.20 5.14 -8.65
C PHE A 100 3.36 5.64 -9.52
N VAL A 101 4.45 6.05 -8.89
CA VAL A 101 5.73 6.36 -9.56
C VAL A 101 6.50 5.06 -9.69
N TYR A 102 6.37 4.43 -10.85
CA TYR A 102 6.90 3.10 -11.08
C TYR A 102 8.22 3.15 -11.85
N CYS A 103 9.31 2.82 -11.16
CA CYS A 103 10.65 2.71 -11.71
C CYS A 103 10.93 1.25 -12.14
N ASN A 104 11.03 0.99 -13.45
CA ASN A 104 11.42 -0.32 -13.98
C ASN A 104 12.88 -0.33 -14.45
N GLY A 105 13.73 -1.10 -13.78
CA GLY A 105 15.13 -1.29 -14.16
C GLY A 105 15.25 -2.04 -15.49
N ARG A 106 15.97 -1.45 -16.44
CA ARG A 106 16.16 -1.97 -17.80
C ARG A 106 17.05 -3.21 -17.79
N ARG A 107 16.56 -4.26 -18.46
CA ARG A 107 17.30 -5.51 -18.73
C ARG A 107 17.58 -5.70 -20.23
N ASP A 108 17.13 -4.77 -21.05
CA ASP A 108 17.22 -4.77 -22.51
C ASP A 108 18.47 -4.04 -23.04
N LEU A 109 19.44 -3.78 -22.17
CA LEU A 109 20.73 -3.17 -22.53
C LEU A 109 21.76 -4.26 -22.84
N ALA A 110 22.69 -3.95 -23.74
CA ALA A 110 23.71 -4.91 -24.18
C ALA A 110 24.64 -5.35 -23.04
N ASP A 111 25.00 -4.41 -22.14
CA ASP A 111 25.93 -4.63 -21.04
C ASP A 111 25.47 -3.88 -19.78
N PHE A 112 25.88 -4.36 -18.60
CA PHE A 112 25.56 -3.74 -17.31
C PHE A 112 26.34 -2.45 -17.06
N ASN A 113 27.62 -2.40 -17.46
CA ASN A 113 28.50 -1.23 -17.33
C ASN A 113 28.46 -0.53 -15.95
N GLU A 114 28.27 -1.32 -14.87
CA GLU A 114 28.14 -0.82 -13.48
C GLU A 114 27.06 0.26 -13.31
N ARG A 115 26.06 0.30 -14.20
CA ARG A 115 25.02 1.32 -14.25
C ARG A 115 23.65 0.69 -14.38
N ILE A 116 22.75 1.04 -13.47
CA ILE A 116 21.33 0.67 -13.56
C ILE A 116 20.58 1.82 -14.24
N GLU A 117 19.99 1.53 -15.39
CA GLU A 117 19.08 2.46 -16.07
C GLU A 117 17.63 2.11 -15.78
N PHE A 118 16.79 3.13 -15.61
CA PHE A 118 15.37 2.95 -15.30
C PHE A 118 14.48 3.58 -16.38
N LYS A 119 13.33 2.95 -16.62
CA LYS A 119 12.18 3.58 -17.25
C LYS A 119 11.18 3.93 -16.15
N VAL A 120 10.87 5.21 -15.98
CA VAL A 120 9.87 5.69 -15.01
C VAL A 120 8.53 5.84 -15.70
N ARG A 121 7.47 5.33 -15.07
CA ARG A 121 6.08 5.49 -15.52
C ARG A 121 5.25 6.05 -14.36
N LEU A 122 4.34 6.95 -14.68
CA LEU A 122 3.34 7.46 -13.75
C LEU A 122 2.03 6.74 -14.07
N LEU A 123 1.58 5.89 -13.17
CA LEU A 123 0.36 5.10 -13.34
C LEU A 123 -0.73 5.73 -12.47
N PRO A 124 -1.79 6.32 -13.06
CA PRO A 124 -2.90 6.85 -12.29
C PRO A 124 -3.74 5.69 -11.74
N TYR A 125 -4.28 5.88 -10.54
CA TYR A 125 -5.26 4.99 -9.95
C TYR A 125 -6.33 5.80 -9.23
N ASP A 126 -7.59 5.57 -9.59
CA ASP A 126 -8.74 6.15 -8.89
C ASP A 126 -9.17 5.15 -7.81
N GLY A 127 -8.86 5.46 -6.56
CA GLY A 127 -9.14 4.61 -5.40
C GLY A 127 -10.55 4.79 -4.86
N ASN A 128 -11.06 3.76 -4.20
CA ASN A 128 -12.27 3.82 -3.39
C ASN A 128 -11.96 3.24 -2.00
N ASP A 129 -12.06 4.05 -0.95
CA ASP A 129 -11.82 3.65 0.43
C ASP A 129 -13.08 3.32 1.24
N GLU A 130 -14.27 3.29 0.62
CA GLU A 130 -15.55 2.98 1.28
C GLU A 130 -15.53 1.61 1.98
N TRP A 131 -14.71 0.67 1.49
CA TRP A 131 -14.57 -0.66 2.07
C TRP A 131 -13.67 -0.69 3.32
N VAL A 132 -12.77 0.30 3.47
CA VAL A 132 -11.69 0.28 4.47
C VAL A 132 -12.27 0.26 5.89
N GLU A 133 -13.22 1.14 6.19
CA GLU A 133 -13.85 1.24 7.51
C GLU A 133 -14.45 -0.11 7.98
N ALA A 134 -15.22 -0.76 7.10
CA ALA A 134 -15.85 -2.04 7.42
C ALA A 134 -14.80 -3.14 7.61
N ALA A 135 -13.81 -3.22 6.72
CA ALA A 135 -12.75 -4.21 6.81
C ALA A 135 -11.88 -4.04 8.07
N LEU A 136 -11.59 -2.82 8.50
CA LEU A 136 -10.86 -2.55 9.74
C LEU A 136 -11.66 -2.97 10.97
N LYS A 137 -12.97 -2.75 10.98
CA LYS A 137 -13.87 -3.24 12.04
C LYS A 137 -13.94 -4.76 12.09
N ASP A 138 -14.04 -5.42 10.94
CA ASP A 138 -14.09 -6.88 10.86
C ASP A 138 -12.76 -7.51 11.31
N ALA A 139 -11.64 -6.91 10.93
CA ALA A 139 -10.31 -7.31 11.37
C ALA A 139 -10.16 -7.16 12.90
N ALA A 140 -10.57 -6.02 13.44
CA ALA A 140 -10.58 -5.76 14.88
C ALA A 140 -11.47 -6.76 15.65
N ALA A 141 -12.69 -6.99 15.17
CA ALA A 141 -13.61 -7.96 15.76
C ALA A 141 -13.04 -9.38 15.73
N THR A 142 -12.31 -9.74 14.67
CA THR A 142 -11.62 -11.03 14.58
C THR A 142 -10.50 -11.14 15.61
N LEU A 143 -9.70 -10.09 15.81
CA LEU A 143 -8.63 -10.07 16.81
C LEU A 143 -9.13 -10.13 18.26
N HIS A 144 -10.34 -9.66 18.52
CA HIS A 144 -10.95 -9.72 19.86
C HIS A 144 -11.59 -11.07 20.22
N LYS A 145 -11.68 -12.02 19.29
CA LYS A 145 -12.23 -13.35 19.58
C LYS A 145 -11.25 -14.17 20.43
N GLU A 146 -11.80 -14.91 21.39
CA GLU A 146 -11.03 -15.90 22.14
C GLU A 146 -10.64 -17.11 21.26
N GLU A 147 -11.51 -17.46 20.32
CA GLU A 147 -11.31 -18.55 19.38
C GLU A 147 -10.73 -18.06 18.05
N LEU A 148 -9.72 -18.79 17.55
CA LEU A 148 -9.13 -18.52 16.25
C LEU A 148 -10.17 -18.76 15.13
N PRO A 149 -10.18 -17.94 14.06
CA PRO A 149 -11.02 -18.22 12.90
C PRO A 149 -10.62 -19.56 12.27
N GLY A 150 -11.62 -20.27 11.75
CA GLY A 150 -11.39 -21.50 11.01
C GLY A 150 -10.51 -21.30 9.78
N PRO A 151 -9.77 -22.33 9.34
CA PRO A 151 -8.91 -22.23 8.17
C PRO A 151 -9.75 -21.99 6.90
N GLY A 152 -9.24 -21.14 6.01
CA GLY A 152 -9.81 -20.98 4.67
C GLY A 152 -9.58 -22.24 3.82
N PRO A 153 -10.53 -22.66 2.95
CA PRO A 153 -10.41 -23.88 2.17
C PRO A 153 -9.20 -23.87 1.23
N ASP A 154 -8.89 -22.72 0.65
CA ASP A 154 -7.81 -22.52 -0.33
C ASP A 154 -6.63 -21.72 0.23
N CYS A 155 -6.51 -21.60 1.56
CA CYS A 155 -5.44 -20.82 2.18
C CYS A 155 -4.15 -21.64 2.32
N GLU A 156 -3.15 -21.32 1.50
CA GLU A 156 -1.85 -22.00 1.52
C GLU A 156 -1.13 -21.88 2.87
N TYR A 157 -1.31 -20.76 3.59
CA TYR A 157 -0.76 -20.56 4.92
C TYR A 157 -1.44 -21.44 5.97
N CYS A 158 -2.77 -21.63 5.87
CA CYS A 158 -3.49 -22.57 6.73
C CYS A 158 -3.03 -24.01 6.48
N ARG A 159 -2.86 -24.39 5.21
CA ARG A 159 -2.31 -25.70 4.83
C ARG A 159 -0.90 -25.88 5.41
N TYR A 160 -0.02 -24.91 5.21
CA TYR A 160 1.33 -24.93 5.76
C TYR A 160 1.34 -25.08 7.28
N ARG A 161 0.55 -24.29 8.01
CA ARG A 161 0.51 -24.35 9.48
C ARG A 161 0.05 -25.71 9.98
N ARG A 162 -0.95 -26.31 9.33
CA ARG A 162 -1.45 -27.65 9.64
C ARG A 162 -0.35 -28.70 9.44
N GLU A 163 0.26 -28.73 8.27
CA GLU A 163 1.30 -29.70 7.92
C GLU A 163 2.55 -29.55 8.81
N ALA A 164 2.96 -28.32 9.13
CA ALA A 164 4.03 -28.06 10.08
C ALA A 164 3.70 -28.60 11.48
N ALA A 165 2.49 -28.34 11.99
CA ALA A 165 2.06 -28.82 13.30
C ALA A 165 1.96 -30.35 13.40
N GLU A 166 1.67 -31.04 12.29
CA GLU A 166 1.68 -32.50 12.21
C GLU A 166 3.11 -33.04 12.28
N ARG A 167 4.05 -32.41 11.56
CA ARG A 167 5.46 -32.79 11.57
C ARG A 167 6.14 -32.54 12.91
N GLU A 168 5.86 -31.40 13.54
CA GLU A 168 6.39 -31.05 14.87
C GLU A 168 5.96 -32.07 15.93
N ARG A 169 4.70 -32.54 15.86
CA ARG A 169 4.19 -33.57 16.77
C ARG A 169 4.78 -34.95 16.51
N GLY A 170 4.90 -35.35 15.25
CA GLY A 170 5.47 -36.66 14.88
C GLY A 170 7.00 -36.76 14.96
N ALA A 171 7.71 -35.67 15.23
CA ALA A 171 9.16 -35.66 15.45
C ALA A 171 9.55 -35.68 16.95
N LEU A 172 8.55 -35.67 17.85
CA LEU A 172 8.71 -35.78 19.29
C LEU A 172 8.45 -37.20 19.82
N ASP A 173 8.10 -38.13 18.92
CA ASP A 173 8.02 -39.58 19.15
C ASP A 173 9.27 -40.29 18.59
#